data_AF-A0A8C7AMD9-F1
#
_entry.id   AF-A0A8C7AMD9-F1
#
_cell.length_a   1.000
_cell.length_b   1.000
_cell.length_c   1.000
_cell.angle_alpha   90.00
_cell.angle_beta   90.00
_cell.angle_gamma   90.00
#
_symmetry.space_group_name_H-M   'P 1'
#
loop_
_entity.id
_entity.type
_entity.pdbx_description
1 polymer ?
#
loop_
_entity_poly.entity_id
_entity_poly.type
_entity_poly.pdbx_seq_one_letter_code
_entity_poly.pdbx_strand_id
1 'polypeptide(L)'
;MEMTRVDLRNYLERIYNVPVAAVRTRVQHGSNRKRDHRNVRVKRPDYKVAYVQLVSGLRAEAQVLVDGLDLRAGPVAGAPGPWLNPLPFGLGCRAPAHSARFS
;
A
#
# COMPACT_ATOMS: atom_id res chain seq x y z
N MET A 1 22.58 -1.50 -15.71
CA MET A 1 22.18 -1.04 -14.35
C MET A 1 23.07 -1.70 -13.31
N GLU A 2 23.89 -0.87 -12.68
CA GLU A 2 24.99 -1.27 -11.80
C GLU A 2 24.49 -1.31 -10.35
N MET A 3 24.25 -2.52 -9.84
CA MET A 3 24.03 -2.85 -8.42
C MET A 3 23.90 -4.38 -8.33
N THR A 4 24.76 -5.04 -7.57
CA THR A 4 24.73 -6.49 -7.39
C THR A 4 23.96 -6.89 -6.13
N ARG A 5 23.75 -8.20 -5.95
CA ARG A 5 23.12 -8.75 -4.74
C ARG A 5 23.94 -8.44 -3.48
N VAL A 6 25.26 -8.41 -3.61
CA VAL A 6 26.19 -8.14 -2.51
C VAL A 6 26.15 -6.67 -2.13
N ASP A 7 26.11 -5.78 -3.13
CA ASP A 7 26.06 -4.32 -2.89
C ASP A 7 24.79 -3.93 -2.13
N LEU A 8 23.63 -4.51 -2.51
CA LEU A 8 22.37 -4.27 -1.80
C LEU A 8 22.41 -4.74 -0.35
N ARG A 9 23.01 -5.91 -0.08
CA ARG A 9 23.17 -6.43 1.27
C ARG A 9 24.04 -5.49 2.11
N ASN A 10 25.21 -5.13 1.60
CA ASN A 10 26.14 -4.23 2.28
C ASN A 10 25.50 -2.86 2.54
N TYR A 11 24.73 -2.35 1.58
CA TYR A 11 24.06 -1.06 1.68
C TYR A 11 23.00 -1.06 2.80
N LEU A 12 22.14 -2.09 2.85
CA LEU A 12 21.09 -2.22 3.86
C LEU A 12 21.66 -2.50 5.26
N GLU A 13 22.70 -3.32 5.37
CA GLU A 13 23.33 -3.65 6.65
C GLU A 13 24.16 -2.48 7.21
N ARG A 14 24.89 -1.72 6.36
CA ARG A 14 25.80 -0.67 6.86
C ARG A 14 25.14 0.68 7.09
N ILE A 15 24.21 1.09 6.22
CA ILE A 15 23.59 2.43 6.31
C ILE A 15 22.30 2.36 7.13
N TYR A 16 21.51 1.29 6.94
CA TYR A 16 20.20 1.15 7.58
C TYR A 16 20.18 0.14 8.73
N ASN A 17 21.30 -0.56 9.01
CA ASN A 17 21.40 -1.58 10.06
C ASN A 17 20.30 -2.65 9.99
N VAL A 18 19.83 -2.96 8.78
CA VAL A 18 18.76 -3.93 8.55
C VAL A 18 19.37 -5.32 8.38
N PRO A 19 19.01 -6.33 9.21
CA PRO A 19 19.50 -7.68 9.06
C PRO A 19 18.79 -8.40 7.89
N VAL A 20 19.57 -8.82 6.88
CA VAL A 20 19.09 -9.44 5.65
C VAL A 20 19.49 -10.91 5.57
N ALA A 21 18.52 -11.81 5.35
CA ALA A 21 18.76 -13.24 5.17
C ALA A 21 19.06 -13.62 3.71
N ALA A 22 18.29 -13.09 2.76
CA ALA A 22 18.49 -13.38 1.34
C ALA A 22 18.01 -12.23 0.43
N VAL A 23 18.70 -12.04 -0.70
CA VAL A 23 18.34 -11.02 -1.70
C VAL A 23 18.22 -11.66 -3.08
N ARG A 24 17.09 -11.39 -3.76
CA ARG A 24 16.84 -11.79 -5.15
C ARG A 24 16.60 -10.53 -5.99
N THR A 25 17.37 -10.36 -7.05
CA THR A 25 17.21 -9.21 -7.94
C THR A 25 16.74 -9.63 -9.32
N ARG A 26 15.96 -8.77 -9.97
CA ARG A 26 15.65 -8.86 -11.39
C ARG A 26 15.71 -7.49 -12.05
N VAL A 27 15.92 -7.47 -13.36
CA VAL A 27 15.77 -6.26 -14.17
C VAL A 27 14.34 -6.22 -14.69
N GLN A 28 13.63 -5.13 -14.39
CA GLN A 28 12.29 -4.87 -14.89
C GLN A 28 12.39 -3.94 -16.10
N HIS A 29 11.91 -4.42 -17.24
CA HIS A 29 11.88 -3.62 -18.44
C HIS A 29 10.70 -2.64 -18.41
N GLY A 30 10.97 -1.36 -18.66
CA GLY A 30 9.95 -0.35 -18.84
C GLY A 30 9.16 -0.57 -20.13
N SER A 31 7.90 -0.10 -20.16
CA SER A 31 7.07 -0.20 -21.36
C SER A 31 7.64 0.62 -22.51
N ASN A 32 7.62 0.07 -23.74
CA ASN A 32 7.99 0.79 -24.97
C ASN A 32 6.80 1.02 -25.92
N ARG A 33 5.58 1.05 -25.35
CA ARG A 33 4.33 1.13 -26.12
C ARG A 33 3.90 2.57 -26.41
N LYS A 34 4.33 3.54 -25.59
CA LYS A 34 3.96 4.94 -25.75
C LYS A 34 4.64 5.55 -26.97
N ARG A 35 3.91 6.38 -27.70
CA ARG A 35 4.42 7.18 -28.81
C ARG A 35 4.15 8.65 -28.57
N ASP A 36 5.03 9.50 -29.09
CA ASP A 36 4.85 10.94 -29.10
C ASP A 36 3.98 11.39 -30.26
N HIS A 37 3.63 12.68 -30.26
CA HIS A 37 2.92 13.36 -31.35
C HIS A 37 3.69 13.34 -32.69
N ARG A 38 5.00 13.03 -32.67
CA ARG A 38 5.83 12.81 -33.87
C ARG A 38 5.93 11.33 -34.26
N ASN A 39 5.08 10.45 -33.70
CA ASN A 39 5.08 9.01 -33.91
C ASN A 39 6.39 8.29 -33.48
N VAL A 40 7.25 8.94 -32.71
CA VAL A 40 8.48 8.36 -32.14
C VAL A 40 8.12 7.55 -30.89
N ARG A 41 8.73 6.37 -30.71
CA ARG A 41 8.53 5.53 -29.53
C ARG A 41 9.27 6.11 -28.32
N VAL A 42 8.56 6.26 -27.20
CA VAL A 42 9.15 6.68 -25.92
C VAL A 42 9.20 5.50 -24.98
N LYS A 43 10.44 5.11 -24.65
CA LYS A 43 10.74 4.03 -23.72
C LYS A 43 10.72 4.55 -22.29
N ARG A 44 9.92 3.91 -21.43
CA ARG A 44 10.05 4.11 -19.98
C ARG A 44 11.37 3.52 -19.49
N PRO A 45 12.08 4.16 -18.55
CA PRO A 45 13.36 3.67 -18.07
C PRO A 45 13.21 2.27 -17.47
N ASP A 46 14.18 1.40 -17.76
CA ASP A 46 14.28 0.10 -17.11
C ASP A 46 14.77 0.31 -15.67
N TYR A 47 14.24 -0.45 -14.71
CA TYR A 47 14.60 -0.33 -13.30
C TYR A 47 14.85 -1.70 -12.66
N LYS A 48 15.68 -1.74 -11.61
CA LYS A 48 16.05 -2.99 -10.94
C LYS A 48 15.14 -3.19 -9.74
N VAL A 49 14.53 -4.37 -9.63
CA VAL A 49 13.68 -4.75 -8.49
C VAL A 49 14.43 -5.74 -7.63
N ALA A 50 14.44 -5.49 -6.32
CA ALA A 50 15.02 -6.38 -5.32
C ALA A 50 13.93 -6.91 -4.40
N TYR A 51 13.95 -8.22 -4.16
CA TYR A 51 13.21 -8.87 -3.10
C TYR A 51 14.18 -9.22 -2.00
N VAL A 52 13.90 -8.71 -0.80
CA VAL A 52 14.73 -8.87 0.37
C VAL A 52 13.95 -9.68 1.38
N GLN A 53 14.54 -10.79 1.82
CA GLN A 53 14.04 -11.58 2.93
C GLN A 53 14.79 -11.15 4.18
N LEU A 54 14.05 -10.73 5.19
CA LEU A 54 14.58 -10.42 6.51
C LEU A 54 14.83 -11.71 7.30
N VAL A 55 15.64 -11.61 8.35
CA VAL A 55 15.85 -12.71 9.29
C VAL A 55 14.53 -13.10 9.98
N SER A 56 14.41 -14.38 10.37
CA SER A 56 13.20 -14.94 10.97
C SER A 56 12.80 -14.17 12.22
N GLY A 57 11.52 -13.78 12.31
CA GLY A 57 10.96 -13.03 13.43
C GLY A 57 10.74 -11.54 13.15
N LEU A 58 11.29 -11.01 12.06
CA LEU A 58 11.02 -9.63 11.61
C LEU A 58 9.92 -9.61 10.55
N ARG A 59 8.84 -8.86 10.80
CA ARG A 59 7.83 -8.52 9.79
C ARG A 59 8.01 -7.06 9.39
N ALA A 60 8.01 -6.81 8.09
CA ALA A 60 7.91 -5.46 7.56
C ALA A 60 6.47 -5.22 7.10
N GLU A 61 5.88 -4.12 7.53
CA GLU A 61 4.57 -3.67 7.06
C GLU A 61 4.74 -2.45 6.17
N ALA A 62 4.08 -2.47 5.02
CA ALA A 62 4.04 -1.32 4.15
C ALA A 62 2.98 -0.36 4.66
N GLN A 63 3.38 0.84 5.08
CA GLN A 63 2.44 1.93 5.32
C GLN A 63 2.08 2.58 3.99
N VAL A 64 0.79 2.64 3.69
CA VAL A 64 0.30 3.37 2.52
C VAL A 64 0.11 4.82 2.94
N LEU A 65 0.99 5.70 2.47
CA LEU A 65 0.79 7.15 2.61
C LEU A 65 -0.21 7.60 1.54
N VAL A 66 -1.43 7.89 1.95
CA VAL A 66 -2.44 8.57 1.13
C VAL A 66 -2.53 10.02 1.59
N ASP A 67 -2.38 10.96 0.65
CA ASP A 67 -2.71 12.39 0.74
C ASP A 67 -2.20 13.13 1.99
N GLY A 68 -1.10 13.88 1.85
CA GLY A 68 -0.50 14.73 2.89
C GLY A 68 -1.37 15.93 3.35
N LEU A 69 -2.58 15.67 3.81
CA LEU A 69 -3.50 16.62 4.44
C LEU A 69 -3.98 16.05 5.80
N ASP A 70 -3.04 15.96 6.75
CA ASP A 70 -3.38 15.91 8.18
C ASP A 70 -3.84 17.31 8.63
N LEU A 71 -5.03 17.73 8.21
CA LEU A 71 -5.77 18.72 8.98
C LEU A 71 -6.32 18.00 10.20
N ARG A 72 -5.51 17.99 11.27
CA ARG A 72 -5.99 17.78 12.63
C ARG A 72 -7.17 18.73 12.85
N ALA A 73 -8.39 18.21 12.71
CA ALA A 73 -9.54 18.78 13.39
C ALA A 73 -9.24 18.65 14.88
N GLY A 74 -8.69 19.72 15.48
CA GLY A 74 -8.56 19.83 16.92
C GLY A 74 -9.93 19.67 17.56
N PRO A 75 -10.03 19.08 18.76
CA PRO A 75 -11.30 18.99 19.48
C PRO A 75 -11.84 20.41 19.66
N VAL A 76 -13.03 20.66 19.11
CA VAL A 76 -13.78 21.88 19.36
C VAL A 76 -14.12 21.88 20.85
N ALA A 77 -13.35 22.66 21.63
CA ALA A 77 -13.66 22.91 23.02
C ALA A 77 -14.94 23.74 23.07
N GLY A 78 -15.98 23.20 23.73
CA GLY A 78 -17.08 23.99 24.27
C GLY A 78 -18.47 23.66 23.72
N ALA A 79 -19.14 22.70 24.34
CA ALA A 79 -20.55 22.86 24.73
C ALA A 79 -20.93 21.78 25.76
N PRO A 80 -21.20 22.14 27.04
CA PRO A 80 -21.89 21.27 27.97
C PRO A 80 -23.41 21.46 27.82
N GLY A 81 -24.14 20.37 27.67
CA GLY A 81 -25.59 20.36 27.66
C GLY A 81 -26.13 18.94 27.91
N PRO A 82 -26.73 18.67 29.08
CA PRO A 82 -27.32 17.37 29.40
C PRO A 82 -28.74 17.26 28.83
N TRP A 83 -29.30 16.05 28.90
CA TRP A 83 -30.68 15.64 28.59
C TRP A 83 -30.98 15.25 27.13
N LEU A 84 -31.00 13.94 26.86
CA LEU A 84 -32.24 13.16 26.68
C LEU A 84 -31.93 11.66 26.49
N ASN A 85 -32.73 10.85 27.16
CA ASN A 85 -32.61 9.41 27.42
C ASN A 85 -32.62 8.49 26.18
N PRO A 86 -32.20 7.22 26.34
CA PRO A 86 -32.20 6.21 25.29
C PRO A 86 -33.59 5.59 25.09
N LEU A 87 -33.98 5.38 23.84
CA LEU A 87 -35.02 4.42 23.46
C LEU A 87 -34.43 3.32 22.56
N PRO A 88 -34.67 2.03 22.84
CA PRO A 88 -34.27 0.94 21.97
C PRO A 88 -35.48 0.46 21.15
N PHE A 89 -35.50 0.77 19.85
CA PHE A 89 -36.34 0.09 18.86
C PHE A 89 -35.51 0.06 17.56
N GLY A 90 -35.03 -1.05 17.03
CA GLY A 90 -35.70 -2.35 16.91
C GLY A 90 -36.47 -2.39 15.60
N LEU A 91 -35.80 -2.28 14.44
CA LEU A 91 -36.39 -2.54 13.13
C LEU A 91 -35.42 -3.38 12.31
N GLY A 92 -35.78 -4.66 12.19
CA GLY A 92 -35.09 -5.65 11.38
C GLY A 92 -35.36 -5.45 9.89
N CYS A 93 -34.30 -5.54 9.10
CA CYS A 93 -34.39 -5.68 7.65
C CYS A 93 -34.65 -7.16 7.33
N ARG A 94 -35.89 -7.48 6.97
CA ARG A 94 -36.33 -8.80 6.51
C ARG A 94 -35.88 -8.97 5.05
N ALA A 95 -35.09 -10.00 4.79
CA ALA A 95 -34.68 -10.39 3.44
C ALA A 95 -35.89 -10.82 2.58
N PRO A 96 -35.98 -10.42 1.29
CA PRO A 96 -36.95 -11.01 0.37
C PRO A 96 -36.41 -12.34 -0.19
N ALA A 97 -37.09 -13.43 0.14
CA ALA A 97 -36.94 -14.71 -0.51
C ALA A 97 -37.62 -14.68 -1.89
N HIS A 98 -36.86 -14.83 -2.97
CA HIS A 98 -37.40 -15.26 -4.26
C HIS A 98 -36.60 -16.45 -4.77
N SER A 99 -37.19 -17.62 -4.57
CA SER A 99 -36.84 -18.87 -5.22
C SER A 99 -37.12 -18.77 -6.72
N ALA A 100 -36.09 -18.88 -7.56
CA ALA A 100 -36.23 -19.19 -8.97
C ALA A 100 -35.63 -20.58 -9.21
N ARG A 101 -36.51 -21.58 -9.33
CA ARG A 101 -36.20 -22.86 -10.00
C ARG A 101 -36.24 -22.58 -11.50
N PHE A 102 -35.23 -23.02 -12.23
CA PHE A 102 -35.36 -23.23 -13.67
C PHE A 102 -34.85 -24.63 -13.99
N SER A 103 -35.72 -25.36 -14.70
CA SER A 103 -35.48 -26.64 -15.36
C SER A 103 -34.55 -26.50 -16.55
#